data_AF-A0A6A9V2D6-F1
#
_entry.id   AF-A0A6A9V2D6-F1
#
_cell.length_a   1.000
_cell.length_b   1.000
_cell.length_c   1.000
_cell.angle_alpha   90.00
_cell.angle_beta   90.00
_cell.angle_gamma   90.00
#
_symmetry.space_group_name_H-M   'P 1'
#
loop_
_entity.id
_entity.type
_entity.pdbx_description
1 polymer ?
#
loop_
_entity_poly.entity_id
_entity_poly.type
_entity_poly.pdbx_seq_one_letter_code
_entity_poly.pdbx_strand_id
1 'polypeptide(L)'
;MTLDERFDARRNSLDLLRTSFALLVAVSHAWVMRTGEQPTWNGTTLGDVAVDGFFVLSGFLVTRSFLTLGSVPRYVWHRLLRIMPGFYACLLVTAGVLAPLAALLQGLPLTSVYTTDPTAQHYLLANAGLLIREYQLGGLFATNPTPLVVNGALWTLFFEALCYGLVVVCGIAGLLTRRRAGVLVLAVLVWGLLLLRTSGPLGQPDVDLLRLVLVFLLGCLAQLYADRIPMRSWLAVVALVGVVVGVALSDPYQLLGGVPLAYLLLWFAACYPRPVRLRVDLSYGVYIYHWPLLQLLALTPLVEAPLAVFVVLGLLLSAGLATASWFGVEHPALRQKNHPLPDRVDQLVATVRHRLGHRRLRPEERPPAVRPGSRTPSS
;
A
#
# COMPACT_ATOMS: atom_id res chain seq x y z
N MET A 1 23.80 -12.38 11.89
CA MET A 1 22.50 -11.90 12.38
C MET A 1 21.49 -11.92 11.25
N THR A 2 20.30 -12.41 11.53
CA THR A 2 19.17 -12.52 10.59
C THR A 2 18.31 -11.26 10.61
N LEU A 3 17.31 -11.15 9.73
CA LEU A 3 16.37 -10.02 9.72
C LEU A 3 15.60 -9.93 11.03
N ASP A 4 15.13 -11.07 11.56
CA ASP A 4 14.38 -11.11 12.82
C ASP A 4 15.22 -10.65 14.02
N GLU A 5 16.49 -11.06 14.06
CA GLU A 5 17.43 -10.65 15.12
C GLU A 5 17.81 -9.17 15.06
N ARG A 6 17.86 -8.58 13.86
CA ARG A 6 18.28 -7.18 13.65
C ARG A 6 17.13 -6.19 13.73
N PHE A 7 15.93 -6.59 13.30
CA PHE A 7 14.82 -5.66 13.17
C PHE A 7 14.17 -5.38 14.54
N ASP A 8 14.36 -4.16 15.03
CA ASP A 8 13.65 -3.65 16.21
C ASP A 8 12.49 -2.75 15.76
N ALA A 9 11.27 -3.12 16.15
CA ALA A 9 10.06 -2.34 15.86
C ALA A 9 10.09 -0.92 16.48
N ARG A 10 10.92 -0.68 17.51
CA ARG A 10 11.08 0.62 18.16
C ARG A 10 12.27 1.42 17.62
N ARG A 11 13.25 0.78 16.98
CA ARG A 11 14.50 1.37 16.50
C ARG A 11 14.78 0.92 15.07
N ASN A 12 14.07 1.52 14.12
CA ASN A 12 14.23 1.25 12.69
C ASN A 12 14.11 2.54 11.87
N SER A 13 14.38 2.43 10.57
CA SER A 13 14.32 3.53 9.61
C SER A 13 13.08 3.46 8.70
N LEU A 14 11.99 2.84 9.14
CA LEU A 14 10.77 2.71 8.34
C LEU A 14 10.10 4.06 8.08
N ASP A 15 10.00 4.91 9.10
CA ASP A 15 9.41 6.24 8.95
C ASP A 15 10.20 7.08 7.95
N LEU A 16 11.55 7.02 8.02
CA LEU A 16 12.44 7.67 7.07
C LEU A 16 12.20 7.16 5.64
N LEU A 17 12.19 5.84 5.43
CA LEU A 17 11.94 5.25 4.10
C LEU A 17 10.58 5.69 3.55
N ARG A 18 9.52 5.60 4.35
CA ARG A 18 8.16 5.99 3.96
C ARG A 18 8.09 7.47 3.57
N THR A 19 8.69 8.36 4.36
CA THR A 19 8.75 9.79 4.03
C THR A 19 9.58 10.02 2.77
N SER A 20 10.74 9.36 2.61
CA SER A 20 11.54 9.44 1.39
C SER A 20 10.76 8.99 0.16
N PHE A 21 9.98 7.90 0.24
CA PHE A 21 9.14 7.45 -0.86
C PHE A 21 8.04 8.46 -1.20
N ALA A 22 7.34 9.01 -0.20
CA ALA A 22 6.32 10.04 -0.44
C ALA A 22 6.91 11.27 -1.15
N LEU A 23 8.11 11.70 -0.75
CA LEU A 23 8.82 12.80 -1.38
C LEU A 23 9.27 12.45 -2.80
N LEU A 24 9.82 11.26 -3.03
CA LEU A 24 10.25 10.81 -4.36
C LEU A 24 9.07 10.75 -5.34
N VAL A 25 7.92 10.22 -4.91
CA VAL A 25 6.69 10.22 -5.72
C VAL A 25 6.26 11.65 -6.04
N ALA A 26 6.22 12.53 -5.03
CA ALA A 26 5.82 13.91 -5.23
C ALA A 26 6.78 14.69 -6.15
N VAL A 27 8.08 14.43 -6.07
CA VAL A 27 9.09 15.01 -7.00
C VAL A 27 8.88 14.49 -8.42
N SER A 28 8.66 13.18 -8.59
CA SER A 28 8.36 12.58 -9.89
C SER A 28 7.12 13.23 -10.51
N HIS A 29 6.04 13.32 -9.71
CA HIS A 29 4.79 13.94 -10.14
C HIS A 29 4.94 15.44 -10.42
N ALA A 30 5.73 16.18 -9.65
CA ALA A 30 6.00 17.58 -9.94
C ALA A 30 6.69 17.78 -11.30
N TRP A 31 7.50 16.81 -11.75
CA TRP A 31 8.14 16.85 -13.07
C TRP A 31 7.11 16.72 -14.20
N VAL A 32 6.24 15.71 -14.14
CA VAL A 32 5.18 15.50 -15.15
C VAL A 32 4.11 16.60 -15.10
N MET A 33 3.78 17.11 -13.91
CA MET A 33 2.86 18.24 -13.75
C MET A 33 3.34 19.52 -14.41
N ARG A 34 4.66 19.72 -14.47
CA ARG A 34 5.26 20.91 -15.08
C ARG A 34 5.54 20.72 -16.57
N THR A 35 6.04 19.54 -16.96
CA THR A 35 6.61 19.34 -18.30
C THR A 35 5.77 18.43 -19.21
N GLY A 36 4.76 17.74 -18.67
CA GLY A 36 3.99 16.72 -19.37
C GLY A 36 4.68 15.36 -19.45
N GLU A 37 5.97 15.29 -19.12
CA GLU A 37 6.78 14.08 -19.12
C GLU A 37 7.55 13.94 -17.80
N GLN A 38 8.16 12.79 -17.53
CA GLN A 38 9.07 12.64 -16.38
C GLN A 38 10.24 11.74 -16.74
N PRO A 39 11.41 11.89 -16.08
CA PRO A 39 12.56 11.06 -16.38
C PRO A 39 12.26 9.60 -16.11
N THR A 40 12.53 8.76 -17.10
CA THR A 40 12.41 7.31 -17.00
C THR A 40 13.72 6.65 -17.38
N TRP A 41 13.99 5.47 -16.82
CA TRP A 41 15.04 4.58 -17.29
C TRP A 41 14.40 3.25 -17.64
N ASN A 42 14.39 2.92 -18.94
CA ASN A 42 13.78 1.70 -19.46
C ASN A 42 12.31 1.56 -19.01
N GLY A 43 11.52 2.62 -19.20
CA GLY A 43 10.11 2.67 -18.81
C GLY A 43 9.84 2.83 -17.31
N THR A 44 10.86 2.71 -16.45
CA THR A 44 10.70 2.82 -14.99
C THR A 44 10.96 4.25 -14.50
N THR A 45 10.06 4.78 -13.67
CA THR A 45 10.21 6.11 -13.06
C THR A 45 10.70 6.01 -11.61
N LEU A 46 11.18 7.12 -11.05
CA LEU A 46 11.49 7.18 -9.61
C LEU A 46 10.23 7.00 -8.74
N GLY A 47 9.09 7.49 -9.22
CA GLY A 47 7.79 7.27 -8.59
C GLY A 47 7.43 5.79 -8.49
N ASP A 48 7.67 5.01 -9.54
CA ASP A 48 7.38 3.56 -9.56
C ASP A 48 8.17 2.81 -8.48
N VAL A 49 9.48 3.03 -8.41
CA VAL A 49 10.34 2.37 -7.41
C VAL A 49 9.92 2.76 -5.99
N ALA A 50 9.51 4.02 -5.78
CA ALA A 50 9.04 4.49 -4.48
C ALA A 50 7.68 3.87 -4.08
N VAL A 51 6.73 3.76 -5.02
CA VAL A 51 5.45 3.06 -4.80
C VAL A 51 5.70 1.57 -4.51
N ASP A 52 6.55 0.90 -5.27
CA ASP A 52 6.90 -0.49 -5.02
C ASP A 52 7.53 -0.65 -3.62
N GLY A 53 8.37 0.30 -3.22
CA GLY A 53 8.94 0.36 -1.88
C GLY A 53 7.90 0.48 -0.77
N PHE A 54 6.85 1.30 -0.94
CA PHE A 54 5.71 1.32 -0.02
C PHE A 54 5.06 -0.04 0.11
N PHE A 55 4.81 -0.74 -1.00
CA PHE A 55 4.16 -2.05 -1.00
C PHE A 55 5.03 -3.14 -0.36
N VAL A 56 6.35 -3.14 -0.60
CA VAL A 56 7.30 -4.04 0.10
C VAL A 56 7.20 -3.83 1.62
N LEU A 57 7.33 -2.59 2.09
CA LEU A 57 7.32 -2.29 3.52
C LEU A 57 5.95 -2.62 4.13
N SER A 58 4.86 -2.32 3.42
CA SER A 58 3.51 -2.68 3.82
C SER A 58 3.34 -4.20 3.91
N GLY A 59 3.80 -4.99 2.95
CA GLY A 59 3.75 -6.45 2.99
C GLY A 59 4.41 -7.03 4.24
N PHE A 60 5.61 -6.53 4.57
CA PHE A 60 6.34 -6.92 5.78
C PHE A 60 5.57 -6.57 7.06
N LEU A 61 5.17 -5.30 7.21
CA LEU A 61 4.54 -4.78 8.43
C LEU A 61 3.12 -5.29 8.66
N VAL A 62 2.35 -5.42 7.59
CA VAL A 62 0.95 -5.85 7.65
C VAL A 62 0.87 -7.33 7.96
N THR A 63 1.76 -8.15 7.37
CA THR A 63 1.90 -9.56 7.74
C THR A 63 2.28 -9.71 9.21
N ARG A 64 3.24 -8.92 9.70
CA ARG A 64 3.62 -8.91 11.12
C ARG A 64 2.44 -8.52 12.00
N SER A 65 1.73 -7.45 11.65
CA SER A 65 0.55 -6.96 12.38
C SER A 65 -0.54 -8.03 12.49
N PHE A 66 -0.81 -8.78 11.41
CA PHE A 66 -1.80 -9.85 11.42
C PHE A 66 -1.41 -10.97 12.38
N LEU A 67 -0.15 -11.42 12.30
CA LEU A 67 0.39 -12.49 13.16
C LEU A 67 0.41 -12.10 14.64
N THR A 68 0.68 -10.82 14.96
CA THR A 68 0.72 -10.34 16.36
C THR A 68 -0.66 -10.09 16.97
N LEU A 69 -1.64 -9.63 16.19
CA LEU A 69 -2.94 -9.23 16.73
C LEU A 69 -3.87 -10.42 17.04
N GLY A 70 -3.76 -11.52 16.29
CA GLY A 70 -4.56 -12.73 16.51
C GLY A 70 -6.09 -12.57 16.35
N SER A 71 -6.56 -11.43 15.83
CA SER A 71 -7.98 -11.11 15.62
C SER A 71 -8.18 -10.40 14.29
N VAL A 72 -8.97 -11.00 13.39
CA VAL A 72 -9.24 -10.45 12.05
C VAL A 72 -9.95 -9.11 12.12
N PRO A 73 -11.05 -8.92 12.90
CA PRO A 73 -11.70 -7.61 12.94
C PRO A 73 -10.82 -6.53 13.54
N ARG A 74 -9.98 -6.84 14.53
CA ARG A 74 -9.01 -5.89 15.07
C ARG A 74 -7.96 -5.50 14.04
N TYR A 75 -7.47 -6.47 13.26
CA TYR A 75 -6.58 -6.20 12.15
C TYR A 75 -7.24 -5.28 11.11
N VAL A 76 -8.45 -5.58 10.67
CA VAL A 76 -9.20 -4.77 9.70
C VAL A 76 -9.42 -3.36 10.25
N TRP A 77 -9.82 -3.23 11.52
CA TRP A 77 -9.99 -1.94 12.19
C TRP A 77 -8.70 -1.09 12.16
N HIS A 78 -7.55 -1.69 12.48
CA HIS A 78 -6.26 -1.00 12.43
C HIS A 78 -5.90 -0.52 11.03
N ARG A 79 -6.32 -1.24 9.98
CA ARG A 79 -6.10 -0.87 8.58
C ARG A 79 -7.06 0.23 8.13
N LEU A 80 -8.34 0.14 8.49
CA LEU A 80 -9.34 1.17 8.18
C LEU A 80 -8.95 2.51 8.81
N LEU A 81 -8.55 2.51 10.09
CA LEU A 81 -8.06 3.72 10.76
C LEU A 81 -6.78 4.29 10.14
N ARG A 82 -6.00 3.48 9.40
CA ARG A 82 -4.77 3.94 8.76
C ARG A 82 -5.03 4.65 7.44
N ILE A 83 -6.03 4.22 6.67
CA ILE A 83 -6.31 4.73 5.31
C ILE A 83 -7.51 5.68 5.31
N MET A 84 -8.67 5.22 5.79
CA MET A 84 -9.95 5.86 5.49
C MET A 84 -10.08 7.31 6.00
N PRO A 85 -9.66 7.66 7.24
CA PRO A 85 -9.83 9.02 7.75
C PRO A 85 -9.11 10.07 6.91
N GLY A 86 -7.81 9.85 6.63
CA GLY A 86 -7.03 10.78 5.82
C GLY A 86 -7.47 10.79 4.36
N PHE A 87 -7.85 9.63 3.81
CA PHE A 87 -8.45 9.55 2.47
C PHE A 87 -9.71 10.42 2.33
N TYR A 88 -10.67 10.28 3.25
CA TYR A 88 -11.89 11.08 3.22
C TYR A 88 -11.63 12.57 3.43
N ALA A 89 -10.73 12.93 4.35
CA ALA A 89 -10.31 14.31 4.51
C ALA A 89 -9.67 14.86 3.22
N CYS A 90 -8.87 14.07 2.53
CA CYS A 90 -8.28 14.45 1.24
C CYS A 90 -9.34 14.67 0.16
N LEU A 91 -10.31 13.76 0.01
CA LEU A 91 -11.41 13.93 -0.93
C LEU A 91 -12.21 15.22 -0.66
N LEU A 92 -12.57 15.46 0.61
CA LEU A 92 -13.33 16.64 1.02
C LEU A 92 -12.54 17.94 0.79
N VAL A 93 -11.25 17.97 1.14
CA VAL A 93 -10.40 19.15 0.90
C VAL A 93 -10.20 19.37 -0.59
N THR A 94 -10.01 18.31 -1.37
CA THR A 94 -9.84 18.40 -2.83
C THR A 94 -11.09 18.97 -3.48
N ALA A 95 -12.27 18.40 -3.22
CA ALA A 95 -13.52 18.82 -3.83
C ALA A 95 -14.07 20.15 -3.26
N GLY A 96 -13.89 20.40 -1.96
CA GLY A 96 -14.49 21.54 -1.26
C GLY A 96 -13.59 22.76 -1.10
N VAL A 97 -12.27 22.63 -1.32
CA VAL A 97 -11.30 23.74 -1.16
C VAL A 97 -10.45 23.90 -2.42
N LEU A 98 -9.73 22.85 -2.83
CA LEU A 98 -8.77 22.97 -3.94
C LEU A 98 -9.46 23.14 -5.30
N ALA A 99 -10.56 22.43 -5.55
CA ALA A 99 -11.33 22.57 -6.78
C ALA A 99 -12.01 23.94 -6.93
N PRO A 100 -12.70 24.52 -5.91
CA PRO A 100 -13.17 25.89 -5.99
C PRO A 100 -12.06 26.91 -6.23
N LEU A 101 -10.89 26.74 -5.58
CA LEU A 101 -9.74 27.62 -5.81
C LEU A 101 -9.22 27.49 -7.24
N ALA A 102 -9.17 26.28 -7.80
CA ALA A 102 -8.84 26.05 -9.20
C ALA A 102 -9.86 26.69 -10.15
N ALA A 103 -11.16 26.63 -9.85
CA ALA A 103 -12.19 27.29 -10.63
C ALA A 103 -11.97 28.82 -10.65
N LEU A 104 -11.67 29.41 -9.49
CA LEU A 104 -11.36 30.84 -9.38
C LEU A 104 -10.14 31.24 -10.21
N LEU A 105 -9.06 30.45 -10.16
CA LEU A 105 -7.85 30.71 -10.94
C LEU A 105 -8.08 30.61 -12.45
N GLN A 106 -9.06 29.82 -12.89
CA GLN A 106 -9.46 29.66 -14.29
C GLN A 106 -10.57 30.64 -14.71
N GLY A 107 -10.94 31.61 -13.87
CA GLY A 107 -11.98 32.60 -14.17
C GLY A 107 -13.41 32.06 -14.14
N LEU A 108 -13.62 30.88 -13.55
CA LEU A 108 -14.93 30.25 -13.39
C LEU A 108 -15.55 30.63 -12.03
N PRO A 109 -16.89 30.67 -11.91
CA PRO A 109 -17.55 30.84 -10.63
C PRO A 109 -17.18 29.69 -9.66
N LEU A 110 -17.01 29.99 -8.36
CA LEU A 110 -16.72 28.97 -7.34
C LEU A 110 -17.77 27.86 -7.28
N THR A 111 -19.00 28.15 -7.71
CA THR A 111 -20.12 27.20 -7.73
C THR A 111 -20.08 26.24 -8.91
N SER A 112 -19.25 26.49 -9.93
CA SER A 112 -19.15 25.63 -11.13
C SER A 112 -18.82 24.19 -10.78
N VAL A 113 -18.01 23.98 -9.72
CA VAL A 113 -17.65 22.66 -9.21
C VAL A 113 -18.86 21.84 -8.74
N TYR A 114 -19.99 22.49 -8.43
CA TYR A 114 -21.23 21.84 -7.99
C TYR A 114 -22.30 21.77 -9.08
N THR A 115 -22.13 22.50 -10.19
CA THR A 115 -23.15 22.61 -11.24
C THR A 115 -22.70 22.04 -12.58
N THR A 116 -21.40 21.86 -12.79
CA THR A 116 -20.83 21.33 -14.03
C THR A 116 -20.42 19.87 -13.82
N ASP A 117 -20.90 18.99 -14.69
CA ASP A 117 -20.57 17.57 -14.64
C ASP A 117 -19.13 17.28 -15.14
N PRO A 118 -18.38 16.37 -14.49
CA PRO A 118 -18.73 15.68 -13.25
C PRO A 118 -18.68 16.63 -12.04
N THR A 119 -19.76 16.64 -11.24
CA THR A 119 -19.88 17.52 -10.07
C THR A 119 -19.01 17.05 -8.90
N ALA A 120 -18.71 17.96 -7.97
CA ALA A 120 -18.01 17.66 -6.72
C ALA A 120 -18.72 16.56 -5.90
N GLN A 121 -20.06 16.55 -5.87
CA GLN A 121 -20.82 15.48 -5.21
C GLN A 121 -20.61 14.14 -5.90
N HIS A 122 -20.63 14.12 -7.24
CA HIS A 122 -20.34 12.92 -8.01
C HIS A 122 -18.92 12.41 -7.74
N TYR A 123 -17.91 13.29 -7.81
CA TYR A 123 -16.52 12.98 -7.50
C TYR A 123 -16.35 12.34 -6.11
N LEU A 124 -16.99 12.93 -5.09
CA LEU A 124 -16.95 12.41 -3.71
C LEU A 124 -17.60 11.02 -3.61
N LEU A 125 -18.80 10.84 -4.15
CA LEU A 125 -19.56 9.59 -4.05
C LEU A 125 -18.94 8.46 -4.89
N ALA A 126 -18.47 8.78 -6.10
CA ALA A 126 -17.86 7.82 -7.02
C ALA A 126 -16.56 7.24 -6.44
N ASN A 127 -15.80 8.05 -5.69
CA ASN A 127 -14.50 7.68 -5.13
C ASN A 127 -14.55 7.24 -3.67
N ALA A 128 -15.66 7.44 -2.94
CA ALA A 128 -15.78 7.13 -1.51
C ALA A 128 -15.39 5.67 -1.16
N GLY A 129 -15.57 4.74 -2.09
CA GLY A 129 -15.21 3.32 -1.94
C GLY A 129 -13.73 2.99 -2.15
N LEU A 130 -12.84 3.99 -2.14
CA LEU A 130 -11.38 3.87 -2.37
C LEU A 130 -10.96 3.51 -3.79
N LEU A 131 -11.81 2.80 -4.54
CA LEU A 131 -11.67 2.61 -5.98
C LEU A 131 -11.96 3.93 -6.69
N ILE A 132 -10.92 4.57 -7.24
CA ILE A 132 -11.04 5.84 -7.94
C ILE A 132 -11.68 5.61 -9.30
N ARG A 133 -12.91 6.11 -9.46
CA ARG A 133 -13.73 5.98 -10.67
C ARG A 133 -13.85 7.29 -11.42
N GLU A 134 -13.89 8.40 -10.69
CA GLU A 134 -13.97 9.73 -11.26
C GLU A 134 -12.66 10.47 -11.00
N TYR A 135 -11.96 10.82 -12.06
CA TYR A 135 -10.71 11.58 -11.97
C TYR A 135 -10.93 13.08 -12.21
N GLN A 136 -12.07 13.46 -12.77
CA GLN A 136 -12.36 14.80 -13.24
C GLN A 136 -13.34 15.52 -12.31
N LEU A 137 -13.34 16.85 -12.41
CA LEU A 137 -14.32 17.67 -11.73
C LEU A 137 -14.58 18.91 -12.59
N GLY A 138 -15.77 19.01 -13.17
CA GLY A 138 -16.23 20.17 -13.93
C GLY A 138 -15.27 20.69 -15.02
N GLY A 139 -14.51 19.79 -15.67
CA GLY A 139 -13.50 20.15 -16.68
C GLY A 139 -12.28 20.91 -16.17
N LEU A 140 -12.10 21.03 -14.84
CA LEU A 140 -10.95 21.71 -14.25
C LEU A 140 -9.62 21.07 -14.70
N PHE A 141 -8.58 21.90 -14.78
CA PHE A 141 -7.22 21.48 -15.15
C PHE A 141 -7.11 20.96 -16.59
N ALA A 142 -8.08 21.22 -17.48
CA ALA A 142 -8.02 20.79 -18.88
C ALA A 142 -6.80 21.32 -19.64
N THR A 143 -6.27 22.47 -19.23
CA THR A 143 -5.10 23.13 -19.85
C THR A 143 -3.76 22.72 -19.23
N ASN A 144 -3.76 21.97 -18.13
CA ASN A 144 -2.53 21.54 -17.48
C ASN A 144 -1.83 20.42 -18.27
N PRO A 145 -0.50 20.23 -18.12
CA PRO A 145 0.22 19.16 -18.79
C PRO A 145 -0.32 17.75 -18.50
N THR A 146 -0.88 17.54 -17.31
CA THR A 146 -1.69 16.36 -16.98
C THR A 146 -3.17 16.76 -16.94
N PRO A 147 -3.86 16.75 -18.09
CA PRO A 147 -5.18 17.38 -18.19
C PRO A 147 -6.24 16.59 -17.43
N LEU A 148 -7.21 17.30 -16.86
CA LEU A 148 -8.44 16.77 -16.26
C LEU A 148 -8.29 15.88 -15.01
N VAL A 149 -7.08 15.42 -14.66
CA VAL A 149 -6.86 14.53 -13.52
C VAL A 149 -6.69 15.32 -12.22
N VAL A 150 -7.76 15.42 -11.43
CA VAL A 150 -7.81 16.19 -10.18
C VAL A 150 -6.88 15.61 -9.11
N ASN A 151 -6.92 14.30 -8.89
CA ASN A 151 -6.03 13.62 -7.95
C ASN A 151 -5.67 12.21 -8.43
N GLY A 152 -4.58 12.12 -9.20
CA GLY A 152 -4.06 10.84 -9.70
C GLY A 152 -3.51 9.98 -8.57
N ALA A 153 -2.85 10.54 -7.56
CA ALA A 153 -2.11 9.79 -6.55
C ALA A 153 -2.94 8.76 -5.74
N LEU A 154 -4.26 8.93 -5.67
CA LEU A 154 -5.15 8.08 -4.86
C LEU A 154 -5.32 6.66 -5.39
N TRP A 155 -5.02 6.40 -6.68
CA TRP A 155 -5.31 5.12 -7.34
C TRP A 155 -4.68 3.91 -6.63
N THR A 156 -3.46 4.07 -6.10
CA THR A 156 -2.71 2.98 -5.44
C THR A 156 -3.33 2.54 -4.11
N LEU A 157 -4.13 3.39 -3.46
CA LEU A 157 -4.73 3.08 -2.16
C LEU A 157 -5.70 1.92 -2.24
N PHE A 158 -6.43 1.79 -3.36
CA PHE A 158 -7.28 0.65 -3.62
C PHE A 158 -6.49 -0.67 -3.62
N PHE A 159 -5.34 -0.69 -4.30
CA PHE A 159 -4.46 -1.84 -4.35
C PHE A 159 -3.83 -2.15 -2.99
N GLU A 160 -3.53 -1.13 -2.18
CA GLU A 160 -3.07 -1.32 -0.80
C GLU A 160 -4.15 -2.01 0.06
N ALA A 161 -5.41 -1.56 -0.03
CA ALA A 161 -6.52 -2.21 0.67
C ALA A 161 -6.78 -3.65 0.17
N LEU A 162 -6.63 -3.90 -1.13
CA LEU A 162 -6.74 -5.25 -1.71
C LEU A 162 -5.65 -6.17 -1.13
N CYS A 163 -4.41 -5.69 -1.04
CA CYS A 163 -3.30 -6.42 -0.41
C CYS A 163 -3.58 -6.70 1.08
N TYR A 164 -4.21 -5.77 1.80
CA TYR A 164 -4.62 -6.03 3.18
C TYR A 164 -5.68 -7.13 3.29
N GLY A 165 -6.61 -7.18 2.33
CA GLY A 165 -7.57 -8.27 2.18
C GLY A 165 -6.90 -9.61 1.85
N LEU A 166 -5.89 -9.59 0.98
CA LEU A 166 -5.08 -10.77 0.65
C LEU A 166 -4.43 -11.39 1.89
N VAL A 167 -3.87 -10.57 2.79
CA VAL A 167 -3.33 -11.04 4.08
C VAL A 167 -4.41 -11.72 4.93
N VAL A 168 -5.63 -11.20 4.96
CA VAL A 168 -6.75 -11.84 5.68
C VAL A 168 -7.07 -13.22 5.07
N VAL A 169 -7.19 -13.29 3.74
CA VAL A 169 -7.47 -14.55 3.02
C VAL A 169 -6.37 -15.58 3.28
N CYS A 170 -5.10 -15.19 3.10
CA CYS A 170 -3.95 -16.06 3.38
C CYS A 170 -3.89 -16.47 4.86
N GLY A 171 -4.24 -15.57 5.78
CA GLY A 171 -4.27 -15.81 7.21
C GLY A 171 -5.32 -16.84 7.60
N ILE A 172 -6.56 -16.69 7.12
CA ILE A 172 -7.68 -17.63 7.37
C ILE A 172 -7.39 -19.00 6.77
N ALA A 173 -6.83 -19.04 5.55
CA ALA A 173 -6.42 -20.29 4.90
C ALA A 173 -5.17 -20.94 5.54
N GLY A 174 -4.57 -20.30 6.55
CA GLY A 174 -3.41 -20.83 7.30
C GLY A 174 -2.08 -20.75 6.54
N LEU A 175 -2.02 -20.02 5.42
CA LEU A 175 -0.79 -19.81 4.65
C LEU A 175 0.22 -19.00 5.44
N LEU A 176 -0.21 -18.05 6.28
CA LEU A 176 0.72 -17.21 7.06
C LEU A 176 1.33 -17.93 8.29
N THR A 177 0.83 -19.10 8.67
CA THR A 177 1.27 -19.81 9.88
C THR A 177 1.80 -21.20 9.59
N ARG A 178 0.94 -22.13 9.17
CA ARG A 178 1.26 -23.55 8.97
C ARG A 178 1.80 -23.87 7.58
N ARG A 179 1.31 -23.15 6.56
CA ARG A 179 1.62 -23.41 5.15
C ARG A 179 2.34 -22.23 4.50
N ARG A 180 3.41 -21.73 5.15
CA ARG A 180 4.17 -20.54 4.72
C ARG A 180 4.69 -20.63 3.28
N ALA A 181 5.04 -21.84 2.84
CA ALA A 181 5.42 -22.11 1.44
C ALA A 181 4.31 -21.76 0.44
N GLY A 182 3.04 -21.74 0.83
CA GLY A 182 1.93 -21.32 -0.04
C GLY A 182 2.03 -19.85 -0.47
N VAL A 183 2.58 -18.98 0.37
CA VAL A 183 2.83 -17.57 -0.02
C VAL A 183 3.95 -17.49 -1.05
N LEU A 184 4.96 -18.38 -0.95
CA LEU A 184 6.03 -18.48 -1.94
C LEU A 184 5.49 -18.96 -3.28
N VAL A 185 4.66 -20.01 -3.26
CA VAL A 185 3.97 -20.51 -4.47
C VAL A 185 3.13 -19.39 -5.08
N LEU A 186 2.36 -18.65 -4.29
CA LEU A 186 1.57 -17.52 -4.78
C LEU A 186 2.45 -16.43 -5.42
N ALA A 187 3.56 -16.06 -4.78
CA ALA A 187 4.50 -15.07 -5.33
C ALA A 187 5.11 -15.54 -6.66
N VAL A 188 5.50 -16.82 -6.76
CA VAL A 188 6.00 -17.42 -8.00
C VAL A 188 4.93 -17.46 -9.09
N LEU A 189 3.68 -17.76 -8.74
CA LEU A 189 2.56 -17.72 -9.69
C LEU A 189 2.30 -16.30 -10.20
N VAL A 190 2.28 -15.30 -9.33
CA VAL A 190 2.11 -13.89 -9.73
C VAL A 190 3.29 -13.42 -10.58
N TRP A 191 4.51 -13.79 -10.24
CA TRP A 191 5.70 -13.51 -11.05
C TRP A 191 5.61 -14.17 -12.44
N GLY A 192 5.20 -15.43 -12.51
CA GLY A 192 4.99 -16.15 -13.77
C GLY A 192 3.89 -15.54 -14.63
N LEU A 193 2.78 -15.10 -14.01
CA LEU A 193 1.71 -14.36 -14.70
C LEU A 193 2.20 -13.01 -15.22
N LEU A 194 2.99 -12.28 -14.43
CA LEU A 194 3.59 -11.01 -14.85
C LEU A 194 4.51 -11.22 -16.06
N LEU A 195 5.35 -12.26 -16.04
CA LEU A 195 6.20 -12.64 -17.17
C LEU A 195 5.36 -12.97 -18.42
N LEU A 196 4.34 -13.82 -18.29
CA LEU A 196 3.49 -14.22 -19.42
C LEU A 196 2.67 -13.06 -20.03
N ARG A 197 2.30 -12.07 -19.23
CA ARG A 197 1.58 -10.87 -19.68
C ARG A 197 2.48 -9.86 -20.40
N THR A 198 3.78 -9.90 -20.12
CA THR A 198 4.76 -8.94 -20.65
C THR A 198 5.50 -9.50 -21.86
N SER A 199 5.72 -10.82 -21.90
CA SER A 199 6.42 -11.50 -22.98
C SER A 199 5.55 -12.45 -23.83
N GLY A 200 4.24 -12.54 -23.58
CA GLY A 200 3.37 -13.60 -24.13
C GLY A 200 2.14 -13.11 -24.91
N PRO A 201 1.37 -14.06 -25.48
CA PRO A 201 0.25 -13.80 -26.41
C PRO A 201 -1.04 -13.31 -25.73
N LEU A 202 -1.07 -13.30 -24.41
CA LEU A 202 -2.19 -12.81 -23.61
C LEU A 202 -2.14 -11.28 -23.58
N GLY A 203 -2.61 -10.63 -24.65
CA GLY A 203 -2.63 -9.17 -24.81
C GLY A 203 -2.96 -8.38 -23.53
N GLN A 204 -2.47 -7.13 -23.47
CA GLN A 204 -2.47 -6.29 -22.27
C GLN A 204 -3.87 -6.16 -21.65
N PRO A 205 -4.04 -6.39 -20.33
CA PRO A 205 -4.06 -5.26 -19.38
C PRO A 205 -3.70 -5.61 -17.90
N ASP A 206 -3.60 -4.56 -17.07
CA ASP A 206 -3.45 -4.54 -15.59
C ASP A 206 -2.11 -5.04 -15.01
N VAL A 207 -1.01 -4.66 -15.68
CA VAL A 207 0.38 -4.89 -15.20
C VAL A 207 0.58 -4.36 -13.78
N ASP A 208 -0.08 -3.25 -13.43
CA ASP A 208 0.04 -2.63 -12.11
C ASP A 208 -0.47 -3.51 -10.96
N LEU A 209 -1.62 -4.19 -11.11
CA LEU A 209 -2.12 -5.09 -10.08
C LEU A 209 -1.10 -6.19 -9.77
N LEU A 210 -0.61 -6.87 -10.81
CA LEU A 210 0.33 -7.98 -10.67
C LEU A 210 1.66 -7.51 -10.07
N ARG A 211 2.17 -6.37 -10.55
CA ARG A 211 3.38 -5.71 -10.06
C ARG A 211 3.28 -5.38 -8.58
N LEU A 212 2.23 -4.67 -8.16
CA LEU A 212 2.03 -4.24 -6.78
C LEU A 212 1.79 -5.42 -5.83
N VAL A 213 1.02 -6.42 -6.25
CA VAL A 213 0.80 -7.65 -5.49
C VAL A 213 2.11 -8.44 -5.35
N LEU A 214 2.92 -8.53 -6.40
CA LEU A 214 4.21 -9.21 -6.36
C LEU A 214 5.13 -8.59 -5.31
N VAL A 215 5.40 -7.28 -5.41
CA VAL A 215 6.32 -6.61 -4.47
C VAL A 215 5.79 -6.60 -3.03
N PHE A 216 4.48 -6.56 -2.84
CA PHE A 216 3.85 -6.76 -1.53
C PHE A 216 4.09 -8.17 -0.98
N LEU A 217 3.88 -9.21 -1.81
CA LEU A 217 4.14 -10.60 -1.43
C LEU A 217 5.61 -10.84 -1.08
N LEU A 218 6.55 -10.16 -1.73
CA LEU A 218 7.97 -10.21 -1.36
C LEU A 218 8.20 -9.68 0.07
N GLY A 219 7.52 -8.59 0.45
CA GLY A 219 7.50 -8.11 1.83
C GLY A 219 6.89 -9.12 2.81
N CYS A 220 5.77 -9.76 2.44
CA CYS A 220 5.15 -10.82 3.24
C CYS A 220 6.10 -12.01 3.45
N LEU A 221 6.75 -12.48 2.39
CA LEU A 221 7.74 -13.55 2.44
C LEU A 221 8.91 -13.19 3.35
N ALA A 222 9.40 -11.96 3.25
CA ALA A 222 10.48 -11.51 4.12
C ALA A 222 10.10 -11.55 5.61
N GLN A 223 8.85 -11.24 5.95
CA GLN A 223 8.36 -11.38 7.33
C GLN A 223 8.16 -12.85 7.75
N LEU A 224 7.72 -13.72 6.85
CA LEU A 224 7.48 -15.15 7.15
C LEU A 224 8.76 -15.97 7.33
N TYR A 225 9.83 -15.54 6.68
CA TYR A 225 11.15 -16.17 6.68
C TYR A 225 12.24 -15.24 7.26
N ALA A 226 11.85 -14.29 8.11
CA ALA A 226 12.76 -13.30 8.70
C ALA A 226 13.91 -13.95 9.51
N ASP A 227 13.68 -15.15 10.05
CA ASP A 227 14.67 -15.98 10.75
C ASP A 227 15.73 -16.58 9.82
N ARG A 228 15.51 -16.55 8.49
CA ARG A 228 16.41 -17.14 7.49
C ARG A 228 17.17 -16.12 6.65
N ILE A 229 16.72 -14.86 6.63
CA ILE A 229 17.30 -13.84 5.75
C ILE A 229 18.52 -13.22 6.44
N PRO A 230 19.75 -13.43 5.93
CA PRO A 230 20.95 -12.87 6.55
C PRO A 230 21.05 -11.37 6.28
N MET A 231 21.33 -10.58 7.32
CA MET A 231 21.49 -9.12 7.20
C MET A 231 22.96 -8.72 7.01
N ARG A 232 23.53 -8.99 5.83
CA ARG A 232 24.94 -8.68 5.50
C ARG A 232 25.04 -7.47 4.56
N SER A 233 26.01 -6.59 4.79
CA SER A 233 26.22 -5.37 3.99
C SER A 233 26.58 -5.66 2.53
N TRP A 234 27.40 -6.67 2.26
CA TRP A 234 27.75 -7.04 0.88
C TRP A 234 26.53 -7.52 0.09
N LEU A 235 25.58 -8.21 0.73
CA LEU A 235 24.32 -8.59 0.10
C LEU A 235 23.46 -7.37 -0.23
N ALA A 236 23.58 -6.28 0.53
CA ALA A 236 22.89 -5.03 0.22
C ALA A 236 23.49 -4.36 -1.03
N VAL A 237 24.81 -4.45 -1.21
CA VAL A 237 25.48 -3.99 -2.45
C VAL A 237 25.05 -4.85 -3.63
N VAL A 238 25.01 -6.18 -3.48
CA VAL A 238 24.51 -7.09 -4.53
C VAL A 238 23.05 -6.79 -4.86
N ALA A 239 22.22 -6.53 -3.85
CA ALA A 239 20.83 -6.14 -4.05
C ALA A 239 20.70 -4.79 -4.76
N LEU A 240 21.53 -3.80 -4.43
CA LEU A 240 21.56 -2.52 -5.14
C LEU A 240 21.91 -2.71 -6.62
N VAL A 241 22.96 -3.50 -6.91
CA VAL A 241 23.32 -3.86 -8.29
C VAL A 241 22.17 -4.61 -8.97
N GLY A 242 21.50 -5.53 -8.27
CA GLY A 242 20.34 -6.25 -8.78
C GLY A 242 19.15 -5.35 -9.13
N VAL A 243 18.90 -4.30 -8.36
CA VAL A 243 17.88 -3.27 -8.71
C VAL A 243 18.29 -2.53 -9.97
N VAL A 244 19.54 -2.06 -10.04
CA VAL A 244 20.07 -1.32 -11.21
C VAL A 244 20.01 -2.18 -12.48
N VAL A 245 20.47 -3.43 -12.39
CA VAL A 245 20.39 -4.40 -13.50
C VAL A 245 18.95 -4.69 -13.87
N GLY A 246 18.05 -4.82 -12.89
CA GLY A 246 16.63 -5.02 -13.15
C GLY A 246 16.01 -3.87 -13.92
N VAL A 247 16.28 -2.62 -13.50
CA VAL A 247 15.81 -1.42 -14.22
C VAL A 247 16.42 -1.37 -15.62
N ALA A 248 17.72 -1.61 -15.76
CA ALA A 248 18.41 -1.49 -17.03
C ALA A 248 18.01 -2.55 -18.07
N LEU A 249 17.66 -3.78 -17.63
CA LEU A 249 17.53 -4.94 -18.53
C LEU A 249 16.13 -5.57 -18.58
N SER A 250 15.18 -5.14 -17.74
CA SER A 250 13.85 -5.73 -17.65
C SER A 250 12.76 -4.67 -17.68
N ASP A 251 11.73 -4.91 -18.47
CA ASP A 251 10.48 -4.15 -18.47
C ASP A 251 9.30 -5.14 -18.40
N PRO A 252 8.60 -5.24 -17.26
CA PRO A 252 8.72 -4.42 -16.06
C PRO A 252 9.92 -4.84 -15.20
N TYR A 253 10.59 -3.89 -14.54
CA TYR A 253 11.85 -4.15 -13.84
C TYR A 253 11.72 -5.13 -12.67
N GLN A 254 10.52 -5.28 -12.09
CA GLN A 254 10.24 -6.09 -10.91
C GLN A 254 10.48 -7.57 -11.15
N LEU A 255 10.47 -8.03 -12.41
CA LEU A 255 10.81 -9.41 -12.75
C LEU A 255 12.23 -9.79 -12.30
N LEU A 256 13.20 -8.86 -12.44
CA LEU A 256 14.58 -9.06 -12.01
C LEU A 256 14.94 -8.27 -10.74
N GLY A 257 14.44 -7.04 -10.61
CA GLY A 257 14.77 -6.09 -9.55
C GLY A 257 13.85 -6.14 -8.33
N GLY A 258 12.72 -6.86 -8.36
CA GLY A 258 11.76 -6.89 -7.26
C GLY A 258 12.31 -7.52 -5.97
N VAL A 259 12.93 -8.71 -6.07
CA VAL A 259 13.58 -9.38 -4.93
C VAL A 259 14.77 -8.58 -4.40
N PRO A 260 15.69 -8.08 -5.25
CA PRO A 260 16.74 -7.16 -4.82
C PRO A 260 16.21 -5.92 -4.10
N LEU A 261 15.17 -5.27 -4.63
CA LEU A 261 14.54 -4.10 -3.99
C LEU A 261 14.03 -4.45 -2.60
N ALA A 262 13.27 -5.55 -2.47
CA ALA A 262 12.72 -5.97 -1.19
C ALA A 262 13.80 -6.21 -0.14
N TYR A 263 14.89 -6.89 -0.51
CA TYR A 263 16.03 -7.10 0.38
C TYR A 263 16.70 -5.78 0.76
N LEU A 264 16.99 -4.91 -0.22
CA LEU A 264 17.70 -3.65 0.00
C LEU A 264 16.93 -2.74 0.99
N LEU A 265 15.61 -2.63 0.81
CA LEU A 265 14.77 -1.80 1.68
C LEU A 265 14.68 -2.34 3.10
N LEU A 266 14.51 -3.65 3.26
CA LEU A 266 14.44 -4.27 4.58
C LEU A 266 15.81 -4.29 5.28
N TRP A 267 16.89 -4.47 4.52
CA TRP A 267 18.24 -4.32 5.03
C TRP A 267 18.48 -2.89 5.53
N PHE A 268 18.09 -1.87 4.77
CA PHE A 268 18.21 -0.47 5.20
C PHE A 268 17.37 -0.20 6.46
N ALA A 269 16.12 -0.67 6.48
CA ALA A 269 15.21 -0.51 7.60
C ALA A 269 15.76 -1.13 8.90
N ALA A 270 16.40 -2.30 8.82
CA ALA A 270 16.91 -3.06 9.96
C ALA A 270 18.36 -2.70 10.36
N CYS A 271 19.24 -2.39 9.39
CA CYS A 271 20.69 -2.25 9.61
C CYS A 271 21.17 -0.80 9.69
N TYR A 272 20.35 0.19 9.35
CA TYR A 272 20.67 1.59 9.55
C TYR A 272 19.83 2.18 10.70
N PRO A 273 20.09 1.82 11.97
CA PRO A 273 19.33 2.30 13.11
C PRO A 273 19.89 3.65 13.57
N ARG A 274 19.81 4.68 12.73
CA ARG A 274 19.66 6.03 13.28
C ARG A 274 18.16 6.18 13.54
N PRO A 275 17.70 6.23 14.80
CA PRO A 275 16.28 6.38 15.10
C PRO A 275 15.86 7.80 14.71
N VAL A 276 15.69 8.04 13.42
CA VAL A 276 14.90 9.18 12.94
C VAL A 276 13.45 8.75 13.12
N ARG A 277 13.04 8.61 14.38
CA ARG A 277 11.65 8.43 14.71
C ARG A 277 11.03 9.80 14.57
N LEU A 278 10.51 10.05 13.38
CA LEU A 278 9.73 11.24 13.14
C LEU A 278 8.57 11.19 14.13
N ARG A 279 8.42 12.21 14.98
CA ARG A 279 7.31 12.29 15.93
C ARG A 279 5.95 12.35 15.23
N VAL A 280 5.98 12.57 13.92
CA VAL A 280 4.86 12.84 13.03
C VAL A 280 5.08 12.01 11.76
N ASP A 281 4.15 11.10 11.44
CA ASP A 281 4.19 10.30 10.20
C ASP A 281 3.46 11.04 9.08
N LEU A 282 4.16 11.97 8.44
CA LEU A 282 3.62 12.79 7.35
C LEU A 282 3.59 12.07 6.00
N SER A 283 4.11 10.83 5.90
CA SER A 283 4.29 10.19 4.59
C SER A 283 2.97 10.02 3.85
N TYR A 284 1.92 9.66 4.59
CA TYR A 284 0.60 9.43 4.02
C TYR A 284 -0.06 10.73 3.54
N GLY A 285 -0.10 11.76 4.38
CA GLY A 285 -0.61 13.07 3.99
C GLY A 285 0.13 13.65 2.79
N VAL A 286 1.48 13.65 2.78
CA VAL A 286 2.25 14.14 1.62
C VAL A 286 1.90 13.35 0.37
N TYR A 287 1.77 12.02 0.48
CA TYR A 287 1.40 11.15 -0.63
C TYR A 287 0.01 11.47 -1.21
N ILE A 288 -1.01 11.76 -0.40
CA ILE A 288 -2.37 11.99 -0.94
C ILE A 288 -2.62 13.44 -1.38
N TYR A 289 -1.91 14.42 -0.79
CA TYR A 289 -2.13 15.84 -1.05
C TYR A 289 -1.24 16.46 -2.14
N HIS A 290 -0.10 15.84 -2.49
CA HIS A 290 0.82 16.47 -3.44
C HIS A 290 0.22 16.67 -4.83
N TRP A 291 -0.51 15.68 -5.36
CA TRP A 291 -1.07 15.76 -6.72
C TRP A 291 -2.02 16.95 -6.91
N PRO A 292 -3.10 17.11 -6.11
CA PRO A 292 -4.04 18.22 -6.33
C PRO A 292 -3.39 19.58 -6.05
N LEU A 293 -2.39 19.66 -5.16
CA LEU A 293 -1.63 20.88 -4.94
C LEU A 293 -0.72 21.22 -6.13
N LEU A 294 -0.05 20.23 -6.73
CA LEU A 294 0.75 20.44 -7.93
C LEU A 294 -0.11 20.85 -9.12
N GLN A 295 -1.29 20.25 -9.30
CA GLN A 295 -2.27 20.67 -10.31
C GLN A 295 -2.71 22.13 -10.12
N LEU A 296 -2.96 22.53 -8.86
CA LEU A 296 -3.32 23.89 -8.54
C LEU A 296 -2.17 24.88 -8.82
N LEU A 297 -0.93 24.51 -8.44
CA LEU A 297 0.25 25.33 -8.75
C LEU A 297 0.47 25.47 -10.26
N ALA A 298 0.18 24.42 -11.03
CA ALA A 298 0.32 24.40 -12.48
C ALA A 298 -0.67 25.36 -13.19
N LEU A 299 -1.76 25.78 -12.54
CA LEU A 299 -2.67 26.82 -13.05
C LEU A 299 -2.14 28.25 -12.89
N THR A 300 -1.01 28.43 -12.18
CA THR A 300 -0.42 29.74 -11.92
C THR A 300 0.85 29.94 -12.75
N PRO A 301 1.38 31.17 -12.87
CA PRO A 301 2.66 31.43 -13.53
C PRO A 301 3.85 30.66 -12.92
N LEU A 302 3.68 30.05 -11.74
CA LEU A 302 4.71 29.21 -11.12
C LEU A 302 5.04 27.96 -11.94
N VAL A 303 4.16 27.51 -12.84
CA VAL A 303 4.47 26.42 -13.78
C VAL A 303 5.69 26.75 -14.65
N GLU A 304 5.89 28.02 -14.97
CA GLU A 304 7.01 28.51 -15.78
C GLU A 304 8.29 28.71 -14.94
N ALA A 305 8.18 28.83 -13.60
CA ALA A 305 9.31 29.00 -12.71
C ALA A 305 10.31 27.84 -12.80
N PRO A 306 11.59 28.01 -12.40
CA PRO A 306 12.57 26.93 -12.43
C PRO A 306 12.07 25.66 -11.74
N LEU A 307 12.36 24.48 -12.31
CA LEU A 307 11.81 23.20 -11.82
C LEU A 307 11.98 23.03 -10.31
N ALA A 308 13.17 23.34 -9.80
CA ALA A 308 13.48 23.22 -8.38
C ALA A 308 12.56 24.07 -7.50
N VAL A 309 12.18 25.27 -7.95
CA VAL A 309 11.24 26.16 -7.24
C VAL A 309 9.85 25.54 -7.22
N PHE A 310 9.35 25.07 -8.36
CA PHE A 310 8.05 24.41 -8.48
C PHE A 310 7.97 23.17 -7.56
N VAL A 311 8.99 22.31 -7.60
CA VAL A 311 9.10 21.11 -6.77
C VAL A 311 9.13 21.47 -5.28
N VAL A 312 10.04 22.36 -4.86
CA VAL A 312 10.19 22.73 -3.44
C VAL A 312 8.91 23.35 -2.91
N LEU A 313 8.28 24.25 -3.65
CA LEU A 313 7.03 24.86 -3.24
C LEU A 313 5.88 23.83 -3.14
N GLY A 314 5.75 22.96 -4.14
CA GLY A 314 4.78 21.86 -4.11
C GLY A 314 4.97 20.96 -2.89
N LEU A 315 6.21 20.59 -2.57
CA LEU A 315 6.53 19.78 -1.39
C LEU A 315 6.21 20.51 -0.08
N LEU A 316 6.55 21.79 0.04
CA LEU A 316 6.28 22.59 1.25
C LEU A 316 4.77 22.74 1.50
N LEU A 317 3.99 23.04 0.46
CA LEU A 317 2.53 23.12 0.56
C LEU A 317 1.93 21.76 0.91
N SER A 318 2.42 20.69 0.29
CA SER A 318 1.99 19.31 0.58
C SER A 318 2.28 18.92 2.01
N ALA A 319 3.48 19.25 2.53
CA ALA A 319 3.87 19.01 3.91
C ALA A 319 3.02 19.83 4.89
N GLY A 320 2.68 21.08 4.55
CA GLY A 320 1.78 21.91 5.35
C GLY A 320 0.39 21.29 5.50
N LEU A 321 -0.24 20.89 4.40
CA LEU A 321 -1.56 20.26 4.42
C LEU A 321 -1.54 18.86 5.05
N ALA A 322 -0.48 18.09 4.79
CA ALA A 322 -0.23 16.81 5.47
C ALA A 322 -0.11 16.99 6.99
N THR A 323 0.54 18.05 7.45
CA THR A 323 0.67 18.36 8.89
C THR A 323 -0.68 18.70 9.51
N ALA A 324 -1.47 19.54 8.84
CA ALA A 324 -2.83 19.86 9.29
C ALA A 324 -3.71 18.61 9.36
N SER A 325 -3.69 17.76 8.32
CA SER A 325 -4.44 16.50 8.28
C SER A 325 -3.96 15.51 9.33
N TRP A 326 -2.65 15.42 9.58
CA TRP A 326 -2.10 14.55 10.61
C TRP A 326 -2.66 14.89 11.99
N PHE A 327 -2.56 16.15 12.42
CA PHE A 327 -3.02 16.55 13.74
C PHE A 327 -4.54 16.60 13.87
N GLY A 328 -5.25 16.96 12.80
CA GLY A 328 -6.71 17.09 12.79
C GLY A 328 -7.47 15.78 12.59
N VAL A 329 -6.91 14.83 11.85
CA VAL A 329 -7.64 13.65 11.35
C VAL A 329 -6.89 12.35 11.61
N GLU A 330 -5.69 12.19 11.05
CA GLU A 330 -5.00 10.89 11.03
C GLU A 330 -4.56 10.45 12.43
N HIS A 331 -3.86 11.31 13.17
CA HIS A 331 -3.37 10.98 14.51
C HIS A 331 -4.50 10.71 15.51
N PRO A 332 -5.57 11.55 15.60
CA PRO A 332 -6.73 11.23 16.42
C PRO A 332 -7.37 9.88 16.08
N ALA A 333 -7.51 9.55 14.80
CA ALA A 333 -8.08 8.27 14.38
C ALA A 333 -7.17 7.09 14.78
N LEU A 334 -5.86 7.21 14.58
CA LEU A 334 -4.90 6.16 14.94
C LEU A 334 -4.83 5.89 16.46
N ARG A 335 -5.20 6.86 17.31
CA ARG A 335 -5.33 6.65 18.77
C ARG A 335 -6.49 5.72 19.14
N GLN A 336 -7.47 5.53 18.26
CA GLN A 336 -8.62 4.64 18.46
C GLN A 336 -8.33 3.16 18.18
N LYS A 337 -7.08 2.79 17.87
CA LYS A 337 -6.67 1.39 17.60
C LYS A 337 -6.99 0.41 18.72
N ASN A 338 -6.98 0.89 19.97
CA ASN A 338 -7.22 0.08 21.16
C ASN A 338 -8.62 0.30 21.74
N HIS A 339 -9.49 1.07 21.06
CA HIS A 339 -10.87 1.22 21.49
C HIS A 339 -11.55 -0.16 21.46
N PRO A 340 -12.35 -0.53 22.47
CA PRO A 340 -13.13 -1.76 22.42
C PRO A 340 -13.96 -1.76 21.13
N LEU A 341 -13.86 -2.85 20.37
CA LEU A 341 -14.75 -3.04 19.22
C LEU A 341 -16.17 -3.11 19.79
N PRO A 342 -17.19 -2.59 19.09
CA PRO A 342 -18.57 -2.67 19.58
C PRO A 342 -18.90 -4.13 19.96
N ASP A 343 -19.52 -4.35 21.12
CA ASP A 343 -19.74 -5.69 21.72
C ASP A 343 -20.34 -6.71 20.73
N ARG A 344 -21.12 -6.23 19.74
CA ARG A 344 -21.71 -7.05 18.67
C ARG A 344 -20.67 -7.71 17.75
N VAL A 345 -19.54 -7.06 17.49
CA VAL A 345 -18.45 -7.61 16.67
C VAL A 345 -17.70 -8.67 17.47
N ASP A 346 -17.43 -8.43 18.75
CA ASP A 346 -16.78 -9.41 19.61
C ASP A 346 -17.68 -10.65 19.83
N GLN A 347 -18.99 -10.46 19.98
CA GLN A 347 -19.98 -11.55 20.02
C GLN A 347 -20.04 -12.33 18.70
N LEU A 348 -20.02 -11.65 17.54
CA LEU A 348 -19.99 -12.30 16.22
C LEU A 348 -18.71 -13.13 16.02
N VAL A 349 -17.56 -12.59 16.43
CA VAL A 349 -16.25 -13.28 16.40
C VAL A 349 -16.25 -14.49 17.31
N ALA A 350 -16.77 -14.36 18.54
CA ALA A 350 -16.91 -15.46 19.48
C ALA A 350 -17.81 -16.57 18.92
N THR A 351 -18.93 -16.18 18.29
CA THR A 351 -19.89 -17.12 17.66
C THR A 351 -19.25 -17.86 16.47
N VAL A 352 -18.50 -17.16 15.63
CA VAL A 352 -17.77 -17.78 14.50
C VAL A 352 -16.67 -18.71 15.00
N ARG A 353 -15.91 -18.30 16.02
CA ARG A 353 -14.86 -19.12 16.64
C ARG A 353 -15.46 -20.39 17.28
N HIS A 354 -16.60 -20.29 17.94
CA HIS A 354 -17.33 -21.42 18.52
C HIS A 354 -17.82 -22.41 17.44
N ARG A 355 -18.39 -21.91 16.34
CA ARG A 355 -18.85 -22.75 15.21
C ARG A 355 -17.70 -23.44 14.48
N LEU A 356 -16.55 -22.80 14.34
CA LEU A 356 -15.35 -23.39 13.72
C LEU A 356 -14.62 -24.38 14.65
N GLY A 357 -14.70 -24.18 15.98
CA GLY A 357 -14.19 -25.12 16.97
C GLY A 357 -14.96 -26.44 17.01
N HIS A 358 -16.29 -26.39 16.91
CA HIS A 358 -17.14 -27.59 16.92
C HIS A 358 -16.95 -28.51 15.69
N ARG A 359 -16.52 -27.98 14.54
CA ARG A 359 -16.23 -28.80 13.35
C ARG A 359 -14.96 -29.65 13.45
N ARG A 360 -14.10 -29.42 14.46
CA ARG A 360 -12.87 -30.22 14.68
C ARG A 360 -13.04 -31.40 15.65
N LEU A 361 -14.24 -31.61 16.22
CA LEU A 361 -14.48 -32.61 17.27
C LEU A 361 -15.74 -33.46 17.03
N ARG A 362 -16.03 -33.89 15.80
CA ARG A 362 -16.87 -35.09 15.60
C ARG A 362 -15.94 -36.27 15.30
N PRO A 363 -15.68 -37.18 16.25
CA PRO A 363 -15.12 -38.48 15.95
C PRO A 363 -16.11 -39.21 15.03
N GLU A 364 -15.61 -39.79 13.93
CA GLU A 364 -16.36 -40.77 13.14
C GLU A 364 -16.79 -41.92 14.06
N GLU A 365 -18.10 -42.19 14.10
CA GLU A 365 -18.65 -43.40 14.71
C GLU A 365 -18.05 -44.62 14.02
N ARG A 366 -17.17 -45.34 14.71
CA ARG A 366 -16.70 -46.67 14.28
C ARG A 366 -17.85 -47.67 14.38
N PRO A 367 -18.10 -48.50 13.36
CA PRO A 367 -19.11 -49.56 13.45
C PRO A 367 -18.68 -50.67 14.44
N PRO A 368 -19.64 -51.37 15.07
CA PRO A 368 -19.36 -52.32 16.15
C PRO A 368 -18.63 -53.58 15.64
N ALA A 369 -17.59 -53.97 16.36
CA ALA A 369 -16.76 -55.13 16.05
C ALA A 369 -17.48 -56.47 16.37
N VAL A 370 -17.39 -57.40 15.42
CA VAL A 370 -17.85 -58.79 15.51
C VAL A 370 -16.99 -59.57 16.51
N ARG A 371 -17.61 -60.30 17.45
CA ARG A 371 -16.93 -61.18 18.43
C ARG A 371 -16.53 -62.51 17.79
N PRO A 372 -15.28 -63.01 17.93
CA PRO A 372 -14.93 -64.39 17.66
C PRO A 372 -15.04 -65.27 18.93
N GLY A 373 -15.44 -66.53 18.72
CA GLY A 373 -15.93 -67.45 19.74
C GLY A 373 -14.89 -68.06 20.69
N SER A 374 -15.42 -68.50 21.83
CA SER A 374 -14.74 -69.25 22.88
C SER A 374 -14.55 -70.72 22.49
N ARG A 375 -13.31 -71.20 22.55
CA ARG A 375 -12.99 -72.62 22.75
C ARG A 375 -12.24 -72.77 24.06
N THR A 376 -12.74 -73.70 24.88
CA THR A 376 -12.17 -74.25 26.11
C THR A 376 -10.84 -74.99 25.83
N PRO A 377 -10.05 -75.37 26.86
CA PRO A 377 -10.28 -76.66 27.52
C PRO A 377 -9.97 -76.72 29.04
N SER A 378 -10.47 -77.83 29.58
CA SER A 378 -10.27 -78.51 30.86
C SER A 378 -8.86 -78.50 31.48
N SER A 379 -8.81 -78.33 32.81
CA SER A 379 -8.44 -79.36 33.81
C SER A 379 -8.52 -78.77 35.22
#